data_AF-A0A2H1VLR5-F1
#
_entry.id   AF-A0A2H1VLR5-F1
#
_cell.length_a   1.000
_cell.length_b   1.000
_cell.length_c   1.000
_cell.angle_alpha   90.00
_cell.angle_beta   90.00
_cell.angle_gamma   90.00
#
_symmetry.space_group_name_H-M   'P 1'
#
loop_
_entity.id
_entity.type
_entity.pdbx_description
1 polymer ?
#
loop_
_entity_poly.entity_id
_entity_poly.type
_entity_poly.pdbx_seq_one_letter_code
_entity_poly.pdbx_strand_id
1 'polypeptide(L)'
;MLQVFEFRKVLLTYYVKSIIYYTIQSAKLEEWLSSPMIAEALKPMNERNFVDLDPIFNVNLDEDYDFRASGITRSRFCAVYGEWIAYCGARRGAGWRRRGGAGGGG
;
A
#
# COMPACT_ATOMS: atom_id res chain seq x y z
N MET A 1 -1.83 9.53 29.12
CA MET A 1 -2.02 8.35 28.24
C MET A 1 -2.18 8.70 26.75
N LEU A 2 -2.38 9.97 26.36
CA LEU A 2 -2.50 10.42 24.95
C LEU A 2 -1.26 10.11 24.09
N GLN A 3 -0.06 10.26 24.67
CA GLN A 3 1.20 10.12 23.94
C GLN A 3 1.40 8.72 23.33
N VAL A 4 1.01 7.65 24.03
CA VAL A 4 1.16 6.26 23.54
C VAL A 4 0.21 5.96 22.38
N PHE A 5 -1.01 6.50 22.43
CA PHE A 5 -2.02 6.28 21.41
C PHE A 5 -1.66 6.99 20.10
N GLU A 6 -1.20 8.23 20.18
CA GLU A 6 -0.69 8.97 19.01
C GLU A 6 0.54 8.28 18.40
N PHE A 7 1.44 7.75 19.22
CA PHE A 7 2.55 6.94 18.71
C PHE A 7 2.10 5.67 17.98
N ARG A 8 1.05 4.99 18.46
CA ARG A 8 0.51 3.80 17.78
C ARG A 8 -0.05 4.14 16.40
N LYS A 9 -0.83 5.21 16.28
CA LYS A 9 -1.35 5.70 14.99
C LYS A 9 -0.22 6.00 14.01
N VAL A 10 0.78 6.76 14.46
CA VAL A 10 1.95 7.12 13.65
C VAL A 10 2.70 5.87 13.21
N LEU A 11 2.94 4.93 14.13
CA LEU A 11 3.61 3.67 13.83
C LEU A 11 2.85 2.84 12.80
N LEU A 12 1.53 2.68 12.95
CA LEU A 12 0.68 1.96 11.98
C LEU A 12 0.71 2.63 10.61
N THR A 13 0.57 3.95 10.57
CA THR A 13 0.64 4.73 9.32
C THR A 13 1.98 4.51 8.61
N TYR A 14 3.10 4.56 9.35
CA TYR A 14 4.42 4.28 8.78
C TYR A 14 4.60 2.81 8.37
N TYR A 15 3.98 1.88 9.09
CA TYR A 15 4.00 0.47 8.73
C TYR A 15 3.31 0.23 7.38
N VAL A 16 2.10 0.77 7.18
CA VAL A 16 1.38 0.70 5.91
C VAL A 16 2.16 1.40 4.78
N LYS A 17 2.65 2.62 5.03
CA LYS A 17 3.50 3.35 4.06
C LYS A 17 4.75 2.57 3.68
N SER A 18 5.35 1.84 4.63
CA SER A 18 6.52 0.99 4.38
C SER A 18 6.18 -0.21 3.50
N ILE A 19 5.07 -0.90 3.77
CA ILE A 19 4.59 -2.00 2.91
C ILE A 19 4.37 -1.50 1.49
N ILE A 20 3.66 -0.39 1.32
CA ILE A 20 3.44 0.23 0.00
C ILE A 20 4.77 0.52 -0.69
N TYR A 21 5.70 1.18 0.02
CA TYR A 21 7.00 1.53 -0.54
C TYR A 21 7.77 0.28 -0.99
N TYR A 22 7.95 -0.72 -0.11
CA TYR A 22 8.74 -1.90 -0.43
C TYR A 22 8.08 -2.79 -1.49
N THR A 23 6.75 -2.88 -1.51
CA THR A 23 6.01 -3.56 -2.59
C THR A 23 6.26 -2.87 -3.92
N ILE A 24 6.13 -1.54 -3.99
CA ILE A 24 6.34 -0.79 -5.23
C ILE A 24 7.80 -0.87 -5.70
N GLN A 25 8.77 -0.80 -4.79
CA GLN A 25 10.19 -0.86 -5.14
C GLN A 25 10.70 -2.30 -5.39
N SER A 26 9.90 -3.32 -5.15
CA SER A 26 10.29 -4.71 -5.36
C SER A 26 10.58 -4.99 -6.84
N ALA A 27 11.70 -5.66 -7.11
CA ALA A 27 12.01 -6.17 -8.44
C ALA A 27 11.00 -7.23 -8.91
N LYS A 28 10.33 -7.91 -7.97
CA LYS A 28 9.31 -8.93 -8.25
C LYS A 28 7.94 -8.33 -8.55
N LEU A 29 7.76 -7.02 -8.47
CA LEU A 29 6.44 -6.41 -8.66
C LEU A 29 5.85 -6.74 -10.05
N GLU A 30 6.64 -6.67 -11.12
CA GLU A 30 6.16 -7.02 -12.47
C GLU A 30 5.75 -8.49 -12.56
N GLU A 31 6.55 -9.38 -11.96
CA GLU A 31 6.26 -10.81 -11.88
C GLU A 31 4.94 -11.07 -11.14
N TRP A 32 4.73 -10.40 -10.00
CA TRP A 32 3.50 -10.53 -9.22
C TRP A 32 2.29 -10.00 -9.97
N LEU A 33 2.40 -8.84 -10.61
CA LEU A 33 1.32 -8.24 -11.40
C LEU A 33 0.99 -9.04 -12.66
N SER A 34 1.96 -9.79 -13.20
CA SER A 34 1.77 -10.66 -14.36
C SER A 34 1.21 -12.04 -13.98
N SER A 35 1.18 -12.39 -12.70
CA SER A 35 0.70 -13.70 -12.23
C SER A 35 -0.83 -13.78 -12.33
N PRO A 36 -1.38 -14.72 -13.11
CA PRO A 36 -2.83 -14.92 -13.20
C PRO A 36 -3.44 -15.28 -11.84
N MET A 37 -2.73 -16.07 -11.03
CA MET A 37 -3.18 -16.45 -9.69
C MET A 37 -3.38 -15.23 -8.79
N ILE A 38 -2.45 -14.26 -8.82
CA ILE A 38 -2.55 -13.03 -8.05
C ILE A 38 -3.65 -12.14 -8.62
N ALA A 39 -3.72 -12.00 -9.94
CA ALA A 39 -4.77 -11.22 -10.60
C ALA A 39 -6.18 -11.72 -10.25
N GLU A 40 -6.38 -13.04 -10.23
CA GLU A 40 -7.64 -13.66 -9.79
C GLU A 40 -7.93 -13.38 -8.32
N ALA A 41 -6.94 -13.53 -7.43
CA ALA A 41 -7.09 -13.26 -6.00
C ALA A 41 -7.43 -11.78 -5.70
N LEU A 42 -7.00 -10.85 -6.55
CA LEU A 42 -7.25 -9.41 -6.40
C LEU A 42 -8.57 -8.94 -7.03
N LYS A 43 -9.29 -9.79 -7.78
CA LYS A 43 -10.56 -9.42 -8.42
C LYS A 43 -11.58 -8.78 -7.48
N PRO A 44 -11.83 -9.30 -6.26
CA PRO A 44 -12.80 -8.70 -5.35
C PRO A 44 -12.49 -7.24 -5.05
N MET A 45 -11.21 -6.86 -4.95
CA MET A 45 -10.80 -5.49 -4.63
C MET A 45 -11.13 -4.47 -5.74
N ASN A 46 -11.48 -4.94 -6.95
CA ASN A 46 -11.93 -4.08 -8.03
C ASN A 46 -13.44 -3.79 -7.98
N GLU A 47 -14.20 -4.51 -7.18
CA GLU A 47 -15.63 -4.29 -7.02
C GLU A 47 -15.89 -2.98 -6.27
N ARG A 48 -16.88 -2.19 -6.73
CA ARG A 48 -17.19 -0.88 -6.12
C ARG A 48 -17.64 -0.98 -4.66
N ASN A 49 -18.22 -2.11 -4.29
CA ASN A 49 -18.76 -2.42 -2.98
C ASN A 49 -17.81 -3.29 -2.15
N PHE A 50 -16.57 -3.49 -2.60
CA PHE A 50 -15.58 -4.20 -1.79
C PHE A 50 -15.26 -3.40 -0.52
N VAL A 51 -15.32 -4.09 0.60
CA VAL A 51 -14.92 -3.60 1.91
C VAL A 51 -14.07 -4.70 2.55
N ASP A 52 -12.86 -4.36 2.96
CA ASP A 52 -12.06 -5.26 3.76
C ASP A 52 -12.55 -5.19 5.22
N LEU A 53 -12.95 -6.35 5.74
CA LEU A 53 -13.60 -6.51 7.04
C LEU A 53 -12.72 -7.30 8.02
N ASP A 54 -11.40 -7.30 7.82
CA ASP A 54 -10.47 -7.92 8.77
C ASP A 54 -10.72 -7.36 10.19
N PRO A 55 -10.93 -8.22 11.20
CA PRO A 55 -11.19 -7.79 12.57
C PRO A 55 -10.03 -7.02 13.22
N ILE A 56 -8.84 -6.97 12.59
CA ILE A 56 -7.72 -6.15 13.05
C ILE A 56 -7.96 -4.65 12.88
N PHE A 57 -8.84 -4.24 11.95
CA PHE A 57 -9.08 -2.83 11.67
C PHE A 57 -9.77 -2.12 12.83
N ASN A 58 -9.33 -0.90 13.10
CA ASN A 58 -9.76 -0.12 14.24
C ASN A 58 -9.94 1.35 13.86
N VAL A 59 -11.18 1.83 13.94
CA VAL A 59 -11.58 3.22 13.66
C VAL A 59 -10.75 4.27 14.41
N ASN A 60 -10.19 3.92 15.57
CA ASN A 60 -9.41 4.83 16.39
C ASN A 60 -7.92 4.86 15.97
N LEU A 61 -7.45 3.86 15.23
CA LEU A 61 -6.03 3.69 14.90
C LEU A 61 -5.73 3.84 13.41
N ASP A 62 -6.63 3.35 12.55
CA ASP A 62 -6.44 3.31 11.11
C ASP A 62 -7.02 4.56 10.44
N GLU A 63 -6.15 5.33 9.79
CA GLU A 63 -6.52 6.60 9.14
C GLU A 63 -7.46 6.41 7.94
N ASP A 64 -7.36 5.25 7.28
CA ASP A 64 -8.16 4.83 6.14
C ASP A 64 -9.42 4.04 6.52
N TYR A 65 -9.75 3.93 7.81
CA TYR A 65 -11.02 3.33 8.23
C TYR A 65 -12.23 4.08 7.67
N ASP A 66 -13.14 3.36 7.03
CA ASP A 66 -14.43 3.87 6.57
C ASP A 66 -15.52 3.57 7.61
N PHE A 67 -15.91 4.57 8.38
CA PHE A 67 -16.95 4.42 9.40
C PHE A 67 -18.30 3.98 8.81
N ARG A 68 -18.61 4.35 7.56
CA ARG A 68 -19.90 4.01 6.94
C ARG A 68 -19.96 2.56 6.48
N ALA A 69 -18.81 2.02 6.08
CA ALA A 69 -18.69 0.64 5.61
C ALA A 69 -18.22 -0.33 6.72
N SER A 70 -17.83 0.18 7.88
CA SER A 70 -17.26 -0.58 9.00
C SER A 70 -16.02 -1.39 8.63
N GLY A 71 -15.16 -0.84 7.76
CA GLY A 71 -13.95 -1.52 7.27
C GLY A 71 -13.11 -0.62 6.37
N ILE A 72 -12.22 -1.21 5.57
CA ILE A 72 -11.38 -0.47 4.63
C ILE A 72 -11.97 -0.54 3.22
N THR A 73 -12.36 0.61 2.69
CA THR A 73 -12.81 0.74 1.31
C THR A 73 -11.66 1.18 0.41
N ARG A 74 -11.68 0.76 -0.86
CA ARG A 74 -10.67 1.20 -1.84
C ARG A 74 -10.61 2.73 -1.96
N SER A 75 -11.76 3.41 -1.86
CA SER A 75 -11.84 4.87 -1.92
C SER A 75 -11.12 5.52 -0.73
N ARG A 76 -11.33 5.04 0.50
CA ARG A 76 -10.62 5.55 1.69
C ARG A 76 -9.13 5.25 1.65
N PHE A 77 -8.75 4.02 1.29
CA PHE A 77 -7.34 3.65 1.14
C PHE A 77 -6.61 4.57 0.16
N CYS A 78 -7.19 4.81 -1.02
CA CYS A 78 -6.62 5.72 -2.02
C CYS A 78 -6.66 7.19 -1.58
N ALA A 79 -7.66 7.63 -0.81
CA ALA A 79 -7.70 8.99 -0.29
C ALA A 79 -6.56 9.27 0.70
N VAL A 80 -6.19 8.28 1.53
CA VAL A 80 -5.12 8.42 2.53
C VAL A 80 -3.73 8.17 1.94
N TYR A 81 -3.57 7.13 1.14
CA TYR A 81 -2.25 6.68 0.66
C TYR A 81 -1.98 6.96 -0.82
N GLY A 82 -2.94 7.51 -1.57
CA GLY A 82 -2.81 7.71 -3.03
C GLY A 82 -1.62 8.57 -3.44
N GLU A 83 -1.38 9.68 -2.75
CA GLU A 83 -0.20 10.53 -3.01
C GLU A 83 1.11 9.79 -2.73
N TRP A 84 1.16 9.00 -1.65
CA TRP A 84 2.34 8.20 -1.31
C TRP A 84 2.59 7.08 -2.33
N ILE A 85 1.54 6.42 -2.82
CA ILE A 85 1.62 5.41 -3.88
C ILE A 85 2.17 6.06 -5.16
N ALA A 86 1.63 7.21 -5.57
CA ALA A 86 2.09 7.94 -6.75
C ALA A 86 3.57 8.35 -6.61
N TYR A 87 3.98 8.87 -5.45
CA TYR A 87 5.36 9.20 -5.15
C TYR A 87 6.30 7.99 -5.23
N CYS A 88 5.91 6.86 -4.63
CA CYS A 88 6.67 5.62 -4.69
C CYS A 88 6.83 5.13 -6.14
N GLY A 89 5.76 5.18 -6.93
CA GLY A 89 5.75 4.78 -8.34
C GLY A 89 6.68 5.63 -9.20
N ALA A 90 6.63 6.96 -9.05
CA ALA A 90 7.52 7.88 -9.78
C ALA A 90 9.00 7.60 -9.49
N ARG A 91 9.33 7.23 -8.25
CA ARG A 91 10.70 6.90 -7.84
C ARG A 91 11.21 5.57 -8.36
N ARG A 92 10.32 4.60 -8.57
CA ARG A 92 10.68 3.28 -9.08
C ARG A 92 11.38 3.38 -10.44
N GLY A 93 10.83 4.18 -11.35
CA GLY A 93 11.43 4.43 -12.68
C GLY A 93 12.79 5.14 -12.63
N ALA A 94 12.98 6.05 -11.67
CA ALA A 94 14.23 6.80 -11.51
C ALA A 94 15.33 6.00 -10.77
N GLY A 95 14.96 5.14 -9.82
CA GLY A 95 15.86 4.28 -9.06
C GLY A 95 16.36 3.08 -9.86
N TRP A 96 15.49 2.46 -10.67
CA TRP A 96 15.87 1.36 -11.57
C TRP A 96 16.94 1.77 -12.57
N ARG A 97 16.81 2.96 -13.20
CA ARG A 97 17.82 3.48 -14.14
C ARG A 97 19.21 3.62 -13.53
N ARG A 98 19.32 3.92 -12.24
CA ARG A 98 20.61 4.03 -11.54
C ARG A 98 21.20 2.69 -11.12
N ARG A 99 20.37 1.69 -10.78
CA ARG A 99 20.87 0.38 -10.32
C ARG A 99 21.13 -0.60 -11.46
N GLY A 100 20.38 -0.50 -12.57
CA GLY A 100 20.57 -1.33 -13.77
C GLY A 100 21.73 -0.89 -14.67
N GLY A 101 22.31 0.30 -14.46
CA GLY A 101 23.42 0.84 -15.25
C GLY A 101 24.83 0.52 -14.73
N ALA A 102 24.96 -0.16 -13.59
CA ALA A 102 26.26 -0.42 -12.94
C ALA A 102 26.84 -1.83 -13.21
N GLY A 103 26.27 -2.59 -14.15
CA GLY A 103 26.63 -4.00 -14.39
C GLY A 103 27.06 -4.37 -15.81
N GLY A 104 27.33 -3.40 -16.69
CA GLY A 104 27.68 -3.68 -18.09
C GLY A 104 28.85 -2.81 -18.57
N GLY A 105 30.07 -3.18 -18.19
CA GLY A 105 31.29 -2.53 -18.62
C GLY A 105 32.51 -3.24 -18.04
N GLY A 106 33.03 -4.22 -18.77
CA GLY A 106 34.18 -5.06 -18.41
C GLY A 106 34.14 -6.36 -19.16
#